data_AF-A0A8T3PCF2-F1
#
_entry.id   AF-A0A8T3PCF2-F1
#
_cell.length_a   1.000
_cell.length_b   1.000
_cell.length_c   1.000
_cell.angle_alpha   90.00
_cell.angle_beta   90.00
_cell.angle_gamma   90.00
#
_symmetry.space_group_name_H-M   'P 1'
#
loop_
_entity.id
_entity.type
_entity.pdbx_description
1 polymer ?
#
loop_
_entity_poly.entity_id
_entity_poly.type
_entity_poly.pdbx_seq_one_letter_code
_entity_poly.pdbx_strand_id
1 'polypeptide(L)'
;MDHRHEGDPVDGALARLAESIAREISQGQPDRMRICANDQCRWVFADTSRTGRRKWCDMSTCGNRAKAARHRERRKGAAEGSPDADESPEAAGDSPDATEEQPGAG
;
A
#
# COMPACT_ATOMS: atom_id res chain seq x y z
N MET A 1 12.08 49.91 -25.03
CA MET A 1 11.79 48.47 -25.04
C MET A 1 11.75 47.99 -23.60
N ASP A 2 10.57 47.94 -23.00
CA ASP A 2 10.34 47.28 -21.70
C ASP A 2 9.36 46.13 -21.99
N HIS A 3 9.90 44.96 -22.31
CA HIS A 3 9.10 43.72 -22.33
C HIS A 3 8.91 43.31 -20.88
N ARG A 4 8.09 44.07 -20.16
CA ARG A 4 7.60 43.64 -18.86
C ARG A 4 6.74 42.41 -19.17
N HIS A 5 7.26 41.22 -18.85
CA HIS A 5 6.44 40.04 -18.72
C HIS A 5 5.40 40.40 -17.65
N GLU A 6 4.22 40.87 -18.07
CA GLU A 6 3.02 40.79 -17.26
C GLU A 6 2.81 39.29 -17.11
N GLY A 7 3.44 38.71 -16.09
CA GLY A 7 3.35 37.28 -15.82
C GLY A 7 1.88 36.93 -15.71
N ASP A 8 1.50 35.77 -16.24
CA ASP A 8 0.15 35.25 -16.05
C ASP A 8 -0.20 35.39 -14.55
N PRO A 9 -1.39 35.90 -14.17
CA PRO A 9 -1.80 35.91 -12.76
C PRO A 9 -1.58 34.56 -12.06
N VAL A 10 -1.62 33.44 -12.79
CA VAL A 10 -1.21 32.11 -12.32
C VAL A 10 0.28 32.06 -11.97
N ASP A 11 1.17 32.54 -12.82
CA ASP A 11 2.61 32.63 -12.56
C ASP A 11 2.90 33.50 -11.34
N GLY A 12 2.20 34.63 -11.21
CA GLY A 12 2.31 35.50 -10.04
C GLY A 12 1.88 34.79 -8.74
N ALA A 13 0.81 34.00 -8.79
CA ALA A 13 0.36 33.20 -7.64
C ALA A 13 1.36 32.08 -7.31
N LEU A 14 1.85 31.36 -8.32
CA LEU A 14 2.86 30.32 -8.16
C LEU A 14 4.17 30.89 -7.59
N ALA A 15 4.60 32.06 -8.04
CA ALA A 15 5.80 32.73 -7.53
C ALA A 15 5.68 33.02 -6.03
N ARG A 16 4.53 33.50 -5.55
CA ARG A 16 4.29 33.78 -4.12
C ARG A 16 4.32 32.51 -3.26
N LEU A 17 3.79 31.40 -3.78
CA LEU A 17 3.86 30.10 -3.11
C LEU A 17 5.30 29.56 -3.10
N ALA A 18 5.97 29.63 -4.24
CA ALA A 18 7.35 29.18 -4.42
C ALA A 18 8.32 29.97 -3.52
N GLU A 19 8.14 31.29 -3.38
CA GLU A 19 8.96 32.12 -2.49
C GLU A 19 8.89 31.65 -1.03
N SER A 20 7.70 31.29 -0.54
CA SER A 20 7.54 30.79 0.82
C SER A 20 8.25 29.46 1.04
N ILE A 21 8.20 28.56 0.05
CA ILE A 21 8.92 27.29 0.09
C ILE A 21 10.44 27.54 -0.01
N ALA A 22 10.89 28.41 -0.91
CA ALA A 22 12.30 28.74 -1.10
C ALA A 22 12.90 29.38 0.16
N ARG A 23 12.14 30.24 0.84
CA ARG A 23 12.53 30.82 2.12
C ARG A 23 12.68 29.75 3.20
N GLU A 24 11.74 28.82 3.32
CA GLU A 24 11.83 27.73 4.29
C GLU A 24 13.05 26.82 4.03
N ILE A 25 13.34 26.54 2.75
CA ILE A 25 14.51 25.74 2.37
C ILE A 25 15.82 26.49 2.66
N SER A 26 15.86 27.80 2.39
CA SER A 26 17.09 28.60 2.48
C SER A 26 17.40 29.12 3.89
N GLN A 27 16.37 29.37 4.69
CA GLN A 27 16.49 30.03 6.00
C GLN A 27 15.89 29.22 7.16
N GLY A 28 15.12 28.16 6.87
CA GLY A 28 14.49 27.31 7.86
C GLY A 28 15.34 26.10 8.24
N GLN A 29 14.70 24.94 8.39
CA GLN A 29 15.35 23.67 8.72
C GLN A 29 15.15 22.64 7.60
N PRO A 30 15.90 22.74 6.48
CA PRO A 30 15.71 21.86 5.33
C PRO A 30 15.89 20.37 5.68
N ASP A 31 16.76 20.04 6.65
CA ASP A 31 16.95 18.66 7.13
C ASP A 31 15.69 18.06 7.79
N ARG A 32 14.77 18.91 8.24
CA ARG A 32 13.48 18.49 8.77
C ARG A 32 12.42 18.35 7.69
N MET A 33 12.69 18.75 6.46
CA MET A 33 11.79 18.53 5.35
C MET A 33 11.95 17.10 4.84
N ARG A 34 10.89 16.30 4.95
CA ARG A 34 10.93 14.88 4.62
C ARG A 34 9.82 14.51 3.66
N ILE A 35 10.05 13.44 2.91
CA ILE A 35 9.04 12.83 2.05
C ILE A 35 8.37 11.70 2.83
N CYS A 36 7.04 11.63 2.76
CA CYS A 36 6.27 10.55 3.37
C CYS A 36 6.74 9.19 2.85
N ALA A 37 7.07 8.26 3.75
CA ALA A 37 7.57 6.92 3.41
C ALA A 37 6.48 5.99 2.83
N ASN A 38 5.27 6.49 2.58
CA ASN A 38 4.21 5.74 1.92
C ASN A 38 4.33 6.03 0.43
N ASP A 39 4.63 4.98 -0.36
CA ASP A 39 4.87 5.08 -1.79
C ASP A 39 3.68 5.64 -2.57
N GLN A 40 2.47 5.50 -2.03
CA GLN A 40 1.25 6.04 -2.63
C GLN A 40 0.94 7.48 -2.21
N CYS A 41 1.64 8.03 -1.20
CA CYS A 41 1.40 9.38 -0.70
C CYS A 41 2.49 10.36 -1.14
N ARG A 42 3.76 10.08 -0.83
CA ARG A 42 4.93 10.88 -1.24
C ARG A 42 4.86 12.39 -0.96
N TRP A 43 3.94 12.86 -0.12
CA TRP A 43 3.87 14.27 0.28
C TRP A 43 5.12 14.71 1.04
N VAL A 44 5.54 15.94 0.77
CA VAL A 44 6.58 16.63 1.53
C VAL A 44 5.96 17.17 2.81
N PHE A 45 6.64 16.99 3.95
CA PHE A 45 6.18 17.49 5.25
C PHE A 45 7.36 17.97 6.10
N ALA A 46 7.09 18.91 7.02
CA ALA A 46 8.06 19.33 8.02
C ALA A 46 8.00 18.41 9.26
N ASP A 47 9.16 17.89 9.67
CA ASP A 47 9.31 17.05 10.85
C ASP A 47 9.39 17.88 12.14
N THR A 48 8.21 18.20 12.67
CA THR A 48 8.03 18.87 13.96
C THR A 48 8.18 17.93 15.17
N SER A 49 8.55 16.66 14.96
CA SER A 49 8.75 15.73 16.08
C SER A 49 9.99 16.11 16.89
N ARG A 50 9.93 15.83 18.20
CA ARG A 50 11.03 16.10 19.12
C ARG A 50 12.34 15.42 18.70
N THR A 51 12.28 14.23 18.12
CA THR A 51 13.47 13.46 17.70
C THR A 51 13.89 13.71 16.25
N GLY A 52 13.06 14.38 15.43
CA GLY A 52 13.35 14.58 14.00
C GLY A 52 13.41 13.28 13.20
N ARG A 53 12.69 12.24 13.63
CA ARG A 53 12.73 10.89 13.02
C ARG A 53 11.38 10.43 12.46
N ARG A 54 10.43 11.35 12.27
CA ARG A 54 9.11 11.04 11.74
C ARG A 54 9.23 10.55 10.30
N LYS A 55 8.53 9.44 9.99
CA LYS A 55 8.54 8.80 8.66
C LYS A 55 7.29 9.08 7.81
N TRP A 56 6.21 9.57 8.43
CA TRP A 56 4.89 9.69 7.79
C TRP A 56 4.37 11.12 7.90
N CYS A 57 3.77 11.65 6.83
CA CYS A 57 3.20 13.01 6.79
C CYS A 57 2.09 13.22 7.83
N ASP A 58 1.39 12.16 8.22
CA ASP A 58 0.37 12.13 9.24
C ASP A 58 0.22 10.71 9.83
N MET A 59 -0.02 10.63 11.15
CA MET A 59 -0.17 9.36 11.84
C MET A 59 -1.54 8.75 11.59
N SER A 60 -2.60 9.56 11.53
CA SER A 60 -3.97 9.09 11.37
C SER A 60 -4.21 8.44 10.00
N THR A 61 -3.52 8.92 8.98
CA THR A 61 -3.63 8.45 7.59
C THR A 61 -2.51 7.46 7.23
N CYS A 62 -1.29 7.95 6.96
CA CYS A 62 -0.18 7.14 6.46
C CYS A 62 0.41 6.22 7.53
N GLY A 63 0.54 6.70 8.78
CA GLY A 63 1.02 5.88 9.89
C GLY A 63 0.13 4.66 10.17
N ASN A 64 -1.18 4.87 10.23
CA ASN A 64 -2.14 3.79 10.45
C ASN A 64 -2.23 2.83 9.27
N ARG A 65 -2.16 3.33 8.02
CA ARG A 65 -2.09 2.47 6.83
C ARG A 65 -0.89 1.52 6.88
N ALA A 66 0.29 2.02 7.27
CA ALA A 66 1.49 1.21 7.43
C ALA A 66 1.35 0.15 8.54
N LYS A 67 0.70 0.50 9.68
CA LYS A 67 0.40 -0.48 10.74
C LYS A 67 -0.54 -1.59 10.25
N ALA A 68 -1.59 -1.23 9.51
CA ALA A 68 -2.55 -2.18 8.97
C ALA A 68 -1.92 -3.13 7.95
N ALA A 69 -1.05 -2.64 7.07
CA ALA A 69 -0.30 -3.47 6.13
C ALA A 69 0.55 -4.52 6.86
N ARG A 70 1.36 -4.10 7.84
CA ARG A 70 2.18 -5.01 8.67
C ARG A 70 1.36 -6.03 9.43
N HIS A 71 0.18 -5.65 9.92
CA HIS A 71 -0.72 -6.58 10.59
C HIS A 71 -1.23 -7.66 9.63
N ARG A 72 -1.61 -7.29 8.40
CA ARG A 72 -2.03 -8.26 7.37
C ARG A 72 -0.91 -9.20 6.95
N GLU A 73 0.30 -8.70 6.75
CA GLU A 73 1.48 -9.51 6.43
C GLU A 73 1.74 -10.58 7.51
N ARG A 74 1.68 -10.19 8.79
CA ARG A 74 1.82 -11.14 9.91
C ARG A 74 0.74 -12.23 9.93
N ARG A 75 -0.50 -11.89 9.56
CA ARG A 75 -1.61 -12.85 9.51
C ARG A 75 -1.50 -13.81 8.33
N LYS A 76 -0.94 -13.37 7.20
CA LYS A 76 -0.67 -14.23 6.04
C LYS A 76 0.43 -15.24 6.33
N GLY A 77 1.54 -14.80 6.93
CA GLY A 77 2.61 -15.70 7.35
C GLY A 77 2.22 -16.71 8.43
N ALA A 78 1.15 -16.45 9.20
CA ALA A 78 0.58 -17.41 10.14
C ALA A 78 -0.39 -18.41 9.48
N ALA A 79 -0.91 -18.11 8.29
CA ALA A 79 -1.82 -18.98 7.53
C ALA A 79 -1.09 -19.84 6.48
N GLU A 80 0.11 -19.44 6.05
CA GLU A 80 0.95 -20.15 5.06
C GLU A 80 1.84 -21.25 5.68
N GLY A 81 1.61 -21.61 6.95
CA GLY A 81 2.37 -22.62 7.70
C GLY A 81 1.67 -23.98 7.89
N SER A 82 0.78 -24.38 6.99
CA SER A 82 0.19 -25.73 7.00
C SER A 82 0.63 -26.46 5.72
N PRO A 83 1.69 -27.29 5.75
CA PRO A 83 1.99 -28.20 4.66
C PRO A 83 1.04 -29.40 4.76
N ASP A 84 0.34 -29.66 3.67
CA ASP A 84 -0.10 -30.96 3.18
C ASP A 84 -0.48 -32.03 4.22
N ALA A 85 -1.79 -32.14 4.45
CA ALA A 85 -2.44 -33.39 4.86
C ALA A 85 -3.48 -33.76 3.80
N ASP A 86 -3.01 -34.00 2.57
CA ASP A 86 -3.79 -34.69 1.54
C ASP A 86 -2.98 -35.92 1.09
N GLU A 87 -2.87 -36.90 1.98
CA GLU A 87 -2.63 -38.28 1.59
C GLU A 87 -3.43 -39.18 2.55
N SER A 88 -4.54 -39.72 2.05
CA SER A 88 -5.14 -40.91 2.61
C SER A 88 -5.54 -41.85 1.48
N PRO A 89 -5.11 -43.13 1.53
CA PRO A 89 -5.26 -44.07 0.44
C PRO A 89 -6.69 -44.58 0.38
N GLU A 90 -7.27 -44.58 -0.83
CA GLU A 90 -8.58 -45.16 -1.10
C GLU A 90 -8.51 -46.68 -0.92
N ALA A 91 -9.13 -47.17 0.16
CA ALA A 91 -9.31 -48.59 0.42
C ALA A 91 -10.54 -49.13 -0.32
N ALA A 92 -10.31 -50.28 -0.96
CA ALA A 92 -11.23 -51.14 -1.71
C ALA A 92 -12.70 -51.17 -1.22
N GLY A 93 -13.61 -50.89 -2.15
CA GLY A 93 -15.00 -51.31 -2.09
C GLY A 93 -15.24 -52.42 -3.13
N ASP A 94 -15.50 -53.62 -2.65
CA ASP A 94 -15.82 -54.83 -3.42
C ASP A 94 -17.20 -54.76 -4.09
N SER A 95 -17.30 -55.48 -5.21
CA SER A 95 -18.38 -55.59 -6.22
C SER A 95 -19.84 -55.63 -5.72
N PRO A 96 -20.78 -55.39 -6.65
CA PRO A 96 -21.93 -56.27 -6.76
C PRO A 96 -21.94 -57.00 -8.11
N ASP A 97 -21.90 -58.33 -8.02
CA ASP A 97 -22.27 -59.28 -9.06
C ASP A 97 -23.76 -59.64 -8.88
N ALA A 98 -24.59 -59.38 -9.91
CA ALA A 98 -25.92 -59.97 -10.09
C ALA A 98 -26.39 -59.74 -11.54
N THR A 99 -25.82 -60.53 -12.45
CA THR A 99 -26.47 -61.45 -13.39
C THR A 99 -27.82 -61.06 -14.07
N GLU A 100 -27.81 -61.15 -15.41
CA GLU A 100 -28.86 -61.71 -16.32
C GLU A 100 -30.31 -61.16 -16.26
N GLU A 101 -31.16 -61.16 -17.28
CA GLU A 101 -31.19 -61.47 -18.72
C GLU A 101 -32.59 -60.96 -19.14
N GLN A 102 -32.72 -60.17 -20.21
CA GLN A 102 -34.03 -59.72 -20.70
C GLN A 102 -34.31 -60.37 -22.06
N PRO A 103 -35.32 -61.25 -22.20
CA PRO A 103 -35.89 -61.57 -23.49
C PRO A 103 -37.06 -60.63 -23.78
N GLY A 104 -37.09 -60.09 -25.00
CA GLY A 104 -38.25 -59.39 -25.54
C GLY A 104 -39.34 -60.35 -26.05
N ALA A 105 -40.59 -59.87 -26.09
CA ALA A 105 -41.63 -60.13 -27.10
C ALA A 105 -43.01 -59.79 -26.53
N GLY A 106 -43.79 -59.00 -27.27
CA GLY A 106 -45.18 -58.68 -26.98
C GLY A 106 -45.64 -57.42 -27.71
#